data_AF-N9F846-F1
#
_entry.id   AF-N9F846-F1
#
_cell.length_a   1.000
_cell.length_b   1.000
_cell.length_c   1.000
_cell.angle_alpha   90.00
_cell.angle_beta   90.00
_cell.angle_gamma   90.00
#
_symmetry.space_group_name_H-M   'P 1'
#
loop_
_entity.id
_entity.type
_entity.pdbx_description
1 polymer ?
#
loop_
_entity_poly.entity_id
_entity_poly.type
_entity_poly.pdbx_seq_one_letter_code
_entity_poly.pdbx_strand_id
1 'polypeptide(L)'
;MRKPSIKNEQSYRVIKLNQKDYNFLVMYINYIRSCGESDILFTSLKPPYSPLSYSAINIIFNKIDKVFRYLHPIYFDNNKVDSIHKITPHVCRHTWAYITLAFAIKKYQAKGLIDNDENMQQAQENLRVLGGWSVNSVMPSYYAKRFIVDSANLLNLKRISEELLEL
;
A
#
# COMPACT_ATOMS: atom_id res chain seq x y z
N MET A 1 0.24 -27.22 -1.12
CA MET A 1 0.19 -25.77 -1.42
C MET A 1 -1.26 -25.31 -1.25
N ARG A 2 -1.55 -24.37 -0.35
CA ARG A 2 -2.93 -23.91 -0.12
C ARG A 2 -3.35 -23.07 -1.33
N LYS A 3 -4.36 -23.53 -2.10
CA LYS A 3 -4.89 -22.75 -3.23
C LYS A 3 -5.36 -21.39 -2.71
N PRO A 4 -5.12 -20.28 -3.44
CA PRO A 4 -5.70 -19.00 -3.10
C PRO A 4 -7.22 -19.17 -3.01
N SER A 5 -7.78 -19.02 -1.81
CA SER A 5 -9.21 -19.09 -1.58
C SER A 5 -9.74 -17.68 -1.43
N ILE A 6 -10.75 -17.34 -2.20
CA ILE A 6 -11.35 -16.02 -2.14
C ILE A 6 -12.25 -15.96 -0.91
N LYS A 7 -11.98 -14.98 -0.04
CA LYS A 7 -12.59 -14.93 1.29
C LYS A 7 -14.05 -14.47 1.26
N ASN A 8 -14.41 -13.58 0.33
CA ASN A 8 -15.75 -13.03 0.14
C ASN A 8 -15.88 -12.36 -1.23
N GLU A 9 -17.10 -12.00 -1.64
CA GLU A 9 -17.36 -11.29 -2.90
C GLU A 9 -16.57 -9.99 -3.02
N GLN A 10 -16.41 -9.26 -1.91
CA GLN A 10 -15.64 -8.01 -1.83
C GLN A 10 -14.15 -8.18 -2.14
N SER A 11 -13.62 -9.40 -2.05
CA SER A 11 -12.24 -9.70 -2.41
C SER A 11 -12.04 -9.78 -3.94
N TYR A 12 -13.10 -10.07 -4.71
CA TYR A 12 -13.09 -9.99 -6.17
C TYR A 12 -13.17 -8.53 -6.60
N ARG A 13 -12.16 -8.09 -7.36
CA ARG A 13 -12.13 -6.72 -7.88
C ARG A 13 -11.26 -6.60 -9.11
N VAL A 14 -11.58 -5.60 -9.91
CA VAL A 14 -10.79 -5.22 -11.08
C VAL A 14 -9.90 -4.05 -10.70
N ILE A 15 -8.59 -4.24 -10.77
CA ILE A 15 -7.60 -3.18 -10.58
C ILE A 15 -7.02 -2.85 -11.95
N LYS A 16 -7.15 -1.58 -12.36
CA LYS A 16 -6.52 -1.11 -13.58
C LYS A 16 -5.01 -0.96 -13.37
N LEU A 17 -4.23 -1.38 -14.35
CA LEU A 17 -2.79 -1.18 -14.38
C LEU A 17 -2.49 0.11 -15.14
N ASN A 18 -1.49 0.85 -14.70
CA ASN A 18 -0.90 1.89 -15.54
C ASN A 18 0.01 1.23 -16.60
N GLN A 19 0.46 2.03 -17.57
CA GLN A 19 1.31 1.54 -18.66
C GLN A 19 2.61 0.90 -18.17
N LYS A 20 3.23 1.46 -17.13
CA LYS A 20 4.51 0.99 -16.61
C LYS A 20 4.36 -0.39 -15.95
N ASP A 21 3.34 -0.58 -15.12
CA ASP A 21 3.04 -1.84 -14.46
C ASP A 21 2.68 -2.92 -15.50
N TYR A 22 1.88 -2.56 -16.50
CA TYR A 22 1.59 -3.45 -17.64
C TYR A 22 2.87 -3.87 -18.36
N ASN A 23 3.76 -2.94 -18.69
CA ASN A 23 5.02 -3.24 -19.36
C ASN A 23 5.91 -4.17 -18.53
N PHE A 24 5.96 -4.02 -17.21
CA PHE A 24 6.71 -4.93 -16.34
C PHE A 24 6.12 -6.35 -16.36
N LEU A 25 4.80 -6.49 -16.36
CA LEU A 25 4.17 -7.80 -16.47
C LEU A 25 4.44 -8.45 -17.82
N VAL A 26 4.31 -7.70 -18.92
CA VAL A 26 4.63 -8.18 -20.27
C VAL A 26 6.09 -8.62 -20.37
N MET A 27 7.02 -7.81 -19.84
CA MET A 27 8.44 -8.16 -19.81
C MET A 27 8.68 -9.45 -19.01
N TYR A 28 8.04 -9.59 -17.84
CA TYR A 28 8.14 -10.82 -17.05
C TYR A 28 7.60 -12.03 -17.81
N ILE A 29 6.40 -11.92 -18.39
CA ILE A 29 5.75 -13.02 -19.12
C ILE A 29 6.59 -13.46 -20.33
N ASN A 30 7.10 -12.50 -21.10
CA ASN A 30 7.76 -12.80 -22.38
C ASN A 30 9.22 -13.23 -22.21
N TYR A 31 9.92 -12.74 -21.19
CA TYR A 31 11.39 -12.88 -21.11
C TYR A 31 11.90 -13.57 -19.85
N ILE A 32 11.08 -13.69 -18.80
CA ILE A 32 11.53 -14.21 -17.50
C ILE A 32 10.77 -15.48 -17.12
N ARG A 33 9.44 -15.48 -17.28
CA ARG A 33 8.57 -16.59 -16.89
C ARG A 33 8.93 -17.83 -17.70
N SER A 34 9.21 -18.93 -17.00
CA SER A 34 9.41 -20.22 -17.65
C SER A 34 8.09 -20.77 -18.17
N CYS A 35 8.11 -21.36 -19.37
CA CYS A 35 6.94 -21.96 -19.98
C CYS A 35 6.57 -23.24 -19.23
N GLY A 36 5.38 -23.27 -18.63
CA GLY A 36 4.84 -24.42 -17.92
C GLY A 36 3.32 -24.45 -18.05
N GLU A 37 2.69 -25.54 -17.63
CA GLU A 37 1.24 -25.78 -17.82
C GLU A 37 0.34 -24.95 -16.88
N SER A 38 0.90 -24.08 -16.03
CA SER A 38 0.12 -23.35 -15.04
C SER A 38 -0.48 -22.06 -15.59
N ASP A 39 -1.77 -21.84 -15.34
CA ASP A 39 -2.44 -20.56 -15.56
C ASP A 39 -2.04 -19.46 -14.55
N ILE A 40 -1.23 -19.79 -13.54
CA ILE A 40 -0.77 -18.82 -12.54
C ILE A 40 0.36 -17.97 -13.10
N LEU A 41 0.20 -16.64 -13.01
CA LEU A 41 1.14 -15.67 -13.56
C LEU A 41 2.56 -15.85 -13.01
N PHE A 42 2.75 -15.82 -11.69
CA PHE A 42 4.08 -15.89 -11.08
C PHE A 42 4.48 -17.32 -10.71
N THR A 43 5.49 -17.84 -11.39
CA THR A 43 6.00 -19.21 -11.23
C THR A 43 7.48 -19.24 -10.85
N SER A 44 7.91 -20.37 -10.30
CA SER A 44 9.32 -20.71 -10.16
C SER A 44 10.01 -20.74 -11.53
N LEU A 45 11.27 -20.31 -11.59
CA LEU A 45 12.11 -20.40 -12.79
C LEU A 45 12.79 -21.76 -12.94
N LYS A 46 12.57 -22.67 -11.99
CA LYS A 46 13.11 -24.03 -11.99
C LYS A 46 11.98 -25.05 -12.13
N PRO A 47 12.18 -26.15 -12.88
CA PRO A 47 11.25 -27.27 -12.92
C PRO A 47 10.81 -27.70 -11.51
N PRO A 48 9.52 -28.02 -11.28
CA PRO A 48 8.46 -28.15 -12.28
C PRO A 48 7.72 -26.82 -12.60
N TYR A 49 8.36 -25.66 -12.41
CA TYR A 49 7.78 -24.33 -12.68
C TYR A 49 6.47 -24.06 -11.91
N SER A 50 6.42 -24.56 -10.67
CA SER A 50 5.26 -24.43 -9.81
C SER A 50 4.95 -22.96 -9.48
N PRO A 51 3.69 -22.63 -9.15
CA PRO A 51 3.32 -21.32 -8.64
C PRO A 51 4.21 -20.88 -7.46
N LEU A 52 4.57 -19.59 -7.40
CA LEU A 52 5.38 -19.10 -6.30
C LEU A 52 4.65 -19.27 -4.96
N SER A 53 5.36 -19.85 -3.99
CA SER A 53 4.87 -19.95 -2.61
C SER A 53 5.11 -18.63 -1.85
N TYR A 54 4.40 -18.45 -0.74
CA TYR A 54 4.69 -17.37 0.21
C TYR A 54 6.13 -17.41 0.74
N SER A 55 6.72 -18.60 0.92
CA SER A 55 8.12 -18.70 1.33
C SER A 55 9.08 -18.18 0.26
N ALA A 56 8.83 -18.47 -1.02
CA ALA A 56 9.62 -17.96 -2.12
C ALA A 56 9.54 -16.44 -2.22
N ILE A 57 8.33 -15.86 -2.06
CA ILE A 57 8.14 -14.41 -2.00
C ILE A 57 8.93 -13.79 -0.83
N ASN A 58 8.89 -14.40 0.36
CA ASN A 58 9.65 -13.92 1.51
C ASN A 58 11.17 -13.96 1.27
N ILE A 59 11.68 -14.99 0.56
CA ILE A 59 13.10 -15.05 0.17
C ILE A 59 13.46 -13.89 -0.77
N ILE A 60 12.61 -13.59 -1.76
CA ILE A 60 12.79 -12.44 -2.66
C ILE A 60 12.85 -11.15 -1.84
N PHE A 61 11.89 -10.94 -0.94
CA PHE A 61 11.83 -9.74 -0.10
C PHE A 61 13.00 -9.63 0.88
N ASN A 62 13.52 -10.74 1.41
CA ASN A 62 14.74 -10.71 2.22
C ASN A 62 15.95 -10.23 1.43
N LYS A 63 16.07 -10.61 0.15
CA LYS A 63 17.14 -10.09 -0.74
C LYS A 63 16.97 -8.60 -1.00
N ILE A 64 15.73 -8.17 -1.28
CA ILE A 64 15.41 -6.75 -1.48
C ILE A 64 15.74 -5.94 -0.22
N ASP A 65 15.29 -6.38 0.96
CA ASP A 65 15.54 -5.71 2.24
C ASP A 65 17.05 -5.57 2.51
N LYS A 66 17.82 -6.64 2.30
CA LYS A 66 19.28 -6.61 2.48
C LYS A 66 19.95 -5.57 1.59
N VAL A 67 19.64 -5.57 0.29
CA VAL A 67 20.23 -4.63 -0.67
C VAL A 67 19.78 -3.20 -0.37
N PHE A 68 18.50 -2.99 -0.09
CA PHE A 68 17.96 -1.66 0.16
C PHE A 68 18.51 -1.07 1.46
N ARG A 69 18.66 -1.86 2.52
CA ARG A 69 19.32 -1.44 3.77
C ARG A 69 20.77 -1.06 3.57
N TYR A 70 21.49 -1.79 2.71
CA TYR A 70 22.87 -1.47 2.35
C TYR A 70 22.96 -0.13 1.59
N LEU A 71 22.07 0.11 0.63
CA LEU A 71 22.07 1.33 -0.19
C LEU A 71 21.52 2.56 0.56
N HIS A 72 20.58 2.36 1.49
CA HIS A 72 19.88 3.43 2.18
C HIS A 72 19.81 3.20 3.70
N PRO A 73 20.95 3.11 4.41
CA PRO A 73 20.98 2.79 5.83
C PRO A 73 20.24 3.81 6.70
N ILE A 74 20.13 5.07 6.23
CA ILE A 74 19.45 6.16 6.93
C ILE A 74 17.98 5.88 7.26
N TYR A 75 17.31 5.01 6.51
CA TYR A 75 15.90 4.65 6.72
C TYR A 75 15.72 3.49 7.70
N PHE A 76 16.80 2.91 8.23
CA PHE A 76 16.78 1.74 9.11
C PHE A 76 17.45 2.00 10.47
N ASP A 77 17.56 3.27 10.84
CA ASP A 77 18.12 3.70 12.12
C ASP A 77 17.06 3.59 13.22
N ASN A 78 17.15 2.56 14.05
CA ASN A 78 16.18 2.27 15.12
C ASN A 78 16.06 3.38 16.18
N ASN A 79 16.95 4.38 16.18
CA ASN A 79 16.82 5.55 17.06
C ASN A 79 15.84 6.59 16.51
N LYS A 80 15.42 6.47 15.25
CA LYS A 80 14.45 7.36 14.62
C LYS A 80 13.05 6.76 14.67
N VAL A 81 12.08 7.59 15.03
CA VAL A 81 10.66 7.20 15.10
C VAL A 81 10.11 6.69 13.76
N ASP A 82 10.66 7.18 12.64
CA ASP A 82 10.24 6.83 11.29
C ASP A 82 11.07 5.71 10.64
N SER A 83 11.84 4.96 11.44
CA SER A 83 12.66 3.86 10.94
C SER A 83 11.83 2.73 10.34
N ILE A 84 12.23 2.25 9.16
CA ILE A 84 11.69 1.06 8.54
C ILE A 84 12.33 -0.15 9.24
N HIS A 85 11.51 -0.99 9.86
CA HIS A 85 12.02 -2.22 10.46
C HIS A 85 12.51 -3.22 9.41
N LYS A 86 11.66 -3.52 8.43
CA LYS A 86 11.92 -4.49 7.36
C LYS A 86 11.01 -4.27 6.16
N ILE A 87 11.57 -4.38 4.96
CA ILE A 87 10.79 -4.39 3.71
C ILE A 87 10.16 -5.77 3.52
N THR A 88 8.83 -5.81 3.51
CA THR A 88 8.03 -7.03 3.35
C THR A 88 6.94 -6.80 2.30
N PRO A 89 6.30 -7.87 1.77
CA PRO A 89 5.15 -7.71 0.87
C PRO A 89 4.03 -6.85 1.47
N HIS A 90 3.84 -6.95 2.79
CA HIS A 90 2.84 -6.15 3.51
C HIS A 90 3.21 -4.67 3.55
N VAL A 91 4.50 -4.33 3.67
CA VAL A 91 4.94 -2.92 3.59
C VAL A 91 4.54 -2.31 2.25
N CYS A 92 4.75 -3.01 1.12
CA CYS A 92 4.29 -2.53 -0.18
C CYS A 92 2.78 -2.28 -0.21
N ARG A 93 1.97 -3.17 0.38
CA ARG A 93 0.52 -2.99 0.49
C ARG A 93 0.16 -1.79 1.38
N HIS A 94 0.82 -1.60 2.50
CA HIS A 94 0.60 -0.46 3.39
C HIS A 94 0.98 0.87 2.72
N THR A 95 2.13 0.91 2.03
CA THR A 95 2.56 2.07 1.25
C THR A 95 1.55 2.39 0.15
N TRP A 96 1.11 1.39 -0.63
CA TRP A 96 0.08 1.57 -1.65
C TRP A 96 -1.23 2.13 -1.06
N ALA A 97 -1.67 1.60 0.08
CA ALA A 97 -2.90 2.06 0.72
C ALA A 97 -2.78 3.52 1.20
N TYR A 98 -1.65 3.87 1.81
CA TYR A 98 -1.36 5.21 2.26
C TYR A 98 -1.32 6.22 1.10
N ILE A 99 -0.56 5.95 0.03
CA ILE A 99 -0.45 6.87 -1.12
C ILE A 99 -1.80 7.04 -1.84
N THR A 100 -2.59 5.96 -1.92
CA THR A 100 -3.92 5.98 -2.53
C THR A 100 -4.87 6.86 -1.73
N LEU A 101 -4.86 6.73 -0.40
CA LEU A 101 -5.68 7.55 0.49
C LEU A 101 -5.26 9.03 0.44
N ALA A 102 -3.96 9.30 0.51
CA ALA A 102 -3.41 10.65 0.41
C ALA A 102 -3.86 11.36 -0.88
N PHE A 103 -3.81 10.65 -2.01
CA PHE A 103 -4.27 11.16 -3.29
C PHE A 103 -5.78 11.45 -3.29
N ALA A 104 -6.58 10.52 -2.77
CA ALA A 104 -8.03 10.67 -2.72
C ALA A 104 -8.44 11.89 -1.86
N ILE A 105 -7.87 12.05 -0.67
CA ILE A 105 -8.12 13.20 0.21
C ILE A 105 -7.81 14.51 -0.51
N LYS A 106 -6.61 14.64 -1.09
CA LYS A 106 -6.21 15.84 -1.84
C LYS A 106 -7.15 16.15 -2.99
N LYS A 107 -7.56 15.12 -3.74
CA LYS A 107 -8.50 15.25 -4.86
C LYS A 107 -9.88 15.75 -4.40
N TYR A 108 -10.36 15.32 -3.24
CA TYR A 108 -11.65 15.74 -2.71
C TYR A 108 -11.60 17.15 -2.13
N GLN A 109 -10.56 17.48 -1.38
CA GLN A 109 -10.32 18.84 -0.89
C GLN A 109 -10.25 19.86 -2.03
N ALA A 110 -9.54 19.53 -3.12
CA ALA A 110 -9.42 20.42 -4.28
C ALA A 110 -10.74 20.68 -5.01
N LYS A 111 -11.74 19.80 -4.86
CA LYS A 111 -13.06 20.01 -5.46
C LYS A 111 -13.90 21.01 -4.67
N GLY A 112 -13.63 21.21 -3.38
CA GLY A 112 -14.39 22.13 -2.52
C GLY A 112 -15.89 21.83 -2.43
N LEU A 113 -16.32 20.63 -2.82
CA LEU A 113 -17.74 20.29 -2.96
C LEU A 113 -18.39 19.80 -1.66
N ILE A 114 -17.58 19.41 -0.67
CA ILE A 114 -18.00 18.60 0.49
C ILE A 114 -17.15 18.98 1.72
N ASP A 115 -17.71 18.86 2.92
CA ASP A 115 -17.01 19.05 4.20
C ASP A 115 -15.80 18.11 4.37
N ASN A 116 -14.82 18.51 5.16
CA ASN A 116 -13.58 17.75 5.35
C ASN A 116 -13.80 16.34 5.89
N ASP A 117 -14.78 16.15 6.77
CA ASP A 117 -15.10 14.84 7.34
C ASP A 117 -15.71 13.90 6.30
N GLU A 118 -16.64 14.40 5.49
CA GLU A 118 -17.24 13.65 4.40
C GLU A 118 -16.20 13.32 3.29
N ASN A 119 -15.27 14.23 3.00
CA ASN A 119 -14.14 13.97 2.10
C ASN A 119 -13.27 12.79 2.57
N MET A 120 -12.99 12.73 3.87
CA MET A 120 -12.22 11.64 4.48
C MET A 120 -12.97 10.31 4.46
N GLN A 121 -14.29 10.32 4.72
CA GLN A 121 -15.12 9.13 4.66
C GLN A 121 -15.17 8.55 3.24
N GLN A 122 -15.40 9.39 2.24
CA GLN A 122 -15.41 8.98 0.83
C GLN A 122 -14.05 8.45 0.36
N ALA A 123 -12.95 9.08 0.80
CA ALA A 123 -11.61 8.62 0.49
C ALA A 123 -11.33 7.22 1.08
N GLN A 124 -11.75 6.98 2.32
CA GLN A 124 -11.66 5.67 2.96
C GLN A 124 -12.52 4.63 2.25
N GLU A 125 -13.72 4.99 1.79
CA GLU A 125 -14.60 4.08 1.03
C GLU A 125 -14.01 3.67 -0.31
N ASN A 126 -13.48 4.60 -1.08
CA ASN A 126 -12.80 4.26 -2.32
C ASN A 126 -11.60 3.34 -2.07
N LEU A 127 -10.82 3.62 -1.03
CA LEU A 127 -9.70 2.77 -0.65
C LEU A 127 -10.17 1.38 -0.25
N ARG A 128 -11.31 1.25 0.44
CA ARG A 128 -11.90 -0.05 0.83
C ARG A 128 -12.24 -0.91 -0.36
N VAL A 129 -12.96 -0.34 -1.32
CA VAL A 129 -13.33 -1.01 -2.57
C VAL A 129 -12.08 -1.43 -3.35
N LEU A 130 -11.12 -0.52 -3.55
CA LEU A 130 -9.87 -0.82 -4.24
C LEU A 130 -8.99 -1.84 -3.50
N GLY A 131 -9.00 -1.79 -2.16
CA GLY A 131 -8.25 -2.67 -1.28
C GLY A 131 -8.83 -4.09 -1.20
N GLY A 132 -10.09 -4.26 -1.59
CA GLY A 132 -10.84 -5.51 -1.43
C GLY A 132 -11.07 -5.86 0.03
N TRP A 133 -11.30 -4.85 0.88
CA TRP A 133 -11.69 -5.06 2.27
C TRP A 133 -13.19 -5.16 2.40
N SER A 134 -13.66 -5.85 3.45
CA SER A 134 -15.10 -5.92 3.71
C SER A 134 -15.69 -4.56 4.08
N VAL A 135 -17.00 -4.40 3.87
CA VAL A 135 -17.75 -3.16 4.20
C VAL A 135 -17.46 -2.71 5.64
N ASN A 136 -17.46 -3.65 6.59
CA ASN A 136 -17.22 -3.38 8.01
C ASN A 136 -15.73 -3.39 8.40
N SER A 137 -14.81 -3.40 7.44
CA SER A 137 -13.38 -3.42 7.73
C SER A 137 -12.91 -2.06 8.23
N VAL A 138 -12.22 -2.09 9.38
CA VAL A 138 -11.52 -0.93 9.98
C VAL A 138 -10.19 -0.62 9.31
N MET A 139 -9.76 -1.44 8.33
CA MET A 139 -8.44 -1.31 7.70
C MET A 139 -8.18 0.08 7.08
N PRO A 140 -9.11 0.68 6.31
CA PRO A 140 -8.95 2.05 5.81
C PRO A 140 -8.68 3.08 6.91
N SER A 141 -9.36 2.93 8.06
CA SER A 141 -9.27 3.87 9.17
C SER A 141 -7.90 3.84 9.86
N TYR A 142 -7.21 2.70 9.88
CA TYR A 142 -5.82 2.65 10.36
C TYR A 142 -4.89 3.51 9.51
N TYR A 143 -5.11 3.58 8.19
CA TYR A 143 -4.34 4.49 7.32
C TYR A 143 -4.78 5.94 7.47
N ALA A 144 -6.09 6.18 7.65
CA ALA A 144 -6.66 7.51 7.83
C ALA A 144 -6.17 8.19 9.11
N LYS A 145 -5.92 7.41 10.17
CA LYS A 145 -5.48 7.91 11.48
C LYS A 145 -4.29 8.88 11.39
N ARG A 146 -3.35 8.62 10.49
CA ARG A 146 -2.18 9.52 10.30
C ARG A 146 -2.61 10.92 9.84
N PHE A 147 -3.49 11.00 8.85
CA PHE A 147 -3.99 12.29 8.34
C PHE A 147 -4.82 13.04 9.39
N ILE A 148 -5.61 12.31 10.18
CA ILE A 148 -6.42 12.91 11.27
C ILE A 148 -5.50 13.50 12.35
N VAL A 149 -4.48 12.73 12.77
CA VAL A 149 -3.48 13.20 13.75
C VAL A 149 -2.71 14.41 13.21
N ASP A 150 -2.26 14.36 11.95
CA ASP A 150 -1.54 15.47 11.33
C ASP A 150 -2.41 16.73 11.27
N SER A 151 -3.69 16.61 10.90
CA SER A 151 -4.65 17.72 10.88
C SER A 151 -4.90 18.29 12.28
N ALA A 152 -5.07 17.43 13.29
CA ALA A 152 -5.27 17.86 14.68
C ALA A 152 -4.04 18.59 15.23
N ASN A 153 -2.83 18.11 14.90
CA ASN A 153 -1.59 18.77 15.27
C ASN A 153 -1.45 20.15 14.63
N LEU A 154 -1.80 20.29 13.35
CA LEU A 154 -1.79 21.58 12.66
C LEU A 154 -2.78 22.57 13.30
N LEU A 155 -3.97 22.12 13.68
CA LEU A 155 -4.94 22.96 14.40
C LEU A 155 -4.40 23.39 15.77
N ASN A 156 -3.75 22.49 16.50
CA ASN A 156 -3.13 22.86 17.78
C ASN A 156 -1.99 23.88 17.60
N LEU A 157 -1.16 23.75 16.57
CA LEU A 157 -0.11 24.74 16.27
C LEU A 157 -0.71 26.11 15.93
N LYS A 158 -1.82 26.14 15.20
CA LYS A 158 -2.55 27.36 14.89
C LYS A 158 -3.09 28.03 16.16
N ARG A 159 -3.76 27.26 17.04
CA ARG A 159 -4.22 27.73 18.35
C ARG A 159 -3.09 28.37 19.17
N ILE A 160 -1.94 27.69 19.28
CA ILE A 160 -0.77 28.21 20.02
C ILE A 160 -0.27 29.53 19.42
N SER A 161 -0.27 29.64 18.09
CA SER A 161 0.23 30.82 17.39
C SER A 161 -0.72 32.01 17.55
N GLU A 162 -2.04 31.78 17.53
CA GLU A 162 -3.06 32.81 17.75
C GLU A 162 -3.06 33.30 19.20
N GLU A 163 -2.96 32.41 20.19
CA GLU A 163 -2.83 32.78 21.61
C GLU A 163 -1.57 33.62 21.91
N LEU A 164 -0.47 33.39 21.18
CA LEU A 164 0.77 34.17 21.33
C LEU A 164 0.68 35.57 20.70
N LEU A 165 -0.22 35.79 19.73
CA LEU A 165 -0.43 37.10 19.09
C LEU A 165 -1.39 38.00 19.88
N GLU A 166 -2.14 37.44 20.83
CA GLU A 166 -3.05 38.16 21.71
C GLU A 166 -2.39 38.63 23.03
N LEU A 167 -1.08 38.38 23.21
CA LEU A 167 -0.24 38.81 24.34
C LEU A 167 0.73 39.92 23.92
#